data_AF-A0A829GB80-F1
#
_entry.id   AF-A0A829GB80-F1
#
_cell.length_a   1.000
_cell.length_b   1.000
_cell.length_c   1.000
_cell.angle_alpha   90.00
_cell.angle_beta   90.00
_cell.angle_gamma   90.00
#
_symmetry.space_group_name_H-M   'P 1'
#
loop_
_entity.id
_entity.type
_entity.pdbx_description
1 polymer ?
#
loop_
_entity_poly.entity_id
_entity_poly.type
_entity_poly.pdbx_seq_one_letter_code
_entity_poly.pdbx_strand_id
1 'polypeptide(L)'
;QPMAAQEQDSTGMVRQIVGSTPGAISYVAFSYIDKTVQGLSVDGVAPTDANVTTNQWRIWSYEHMYTKGQPKGLTKKFLAYVMSPAIQKKLVLKMGYVPMTQMKVVRDANGKVSKQ
;
A
#
# COMPACT_ATOMS: atom_id res chain seq x y z
N GLN A 1 10.02 26.07 20.43
CA GLN A 1 8.72 25.75 19.79
C GLN A 1 8.95 24.57 18.87
N PRO A 2 8.06 23.56 18.80
CA PRO A 2 8.18 22.56 17.75
C PRO A 2 8.05 23.26 16.40
N MET A 3 8.97 22.97 15.48
CA MET A 3 8.81 23.39 14.09
C MET A 3 7.58 22.70 13.52
N ALA A 4 6.79 23.43 12.72
CA ALA A 4 5.73 22.81 11.95
C ALA A 4 6.33 21.74 11.03
N ALA A 5 5.72 20.56 10.98
CA ALA A 5 6.14 19.52 10.08
C ALA A 5 5.94 20.00 8.63
N GLN A 6 6.94 19.78 7.79
CA GLN A 6 6.83 20.07 6.36
C GLN A 6 5.88 19.06 5.72
N GLU A 7 4.84 19.56 5.06
CA GLU A 7 3.85 18.74 4.34
C GLU A 7 4.27 18.57 2.87
N GLN A 8 3.93 17.43 2.27
CA GLN A 8 4.28 17.08 0.89
C GLN A 8 3.11 16.34 0.22
N ASP A 9 2.79 16.75 -1.02
CA ASP A 9 1.59 16.26 -1.72
C ASP A 9 1.80 14.96 -2.51
N SER A 10 3.01 14.39 -2.53
CA SER A 10 3.27 13.15 -3.27
C SER A 10 4.30 12.24 -2.60
N THR A 11 4.10 10.93 -2.77
CA THR A 11 5.02 9.90 -2.27
C THR A 11 6.43 10.03 -2.85
N GLY A 12 6.55 10.47 -4.11
CA GLY A 12 7.85 10.71 -4.75
C GLY A 12 8.64 11.85 -4.10
N MET A 13 7.95 12.96 -3.76
CA MET A 13 8.56 14.09 -3.06
C MET A 13 8.97 13.72 -1.64
N VAL A 14 8.11 12.98 -0.92
CA VAL A 14 8.43 12.46 0.42
C VAL A 14 9.72 11.64 0.40
N ARG A 15 9.83 10.65 -0.51
CA ARG A 15 11.03 9.81 -0.63
C ARG A 15 12.28 10.66 -0.89
N GLN A 16 12.20 11.61 -1.82
CA GLN A 16 13.33 12.46 -2.19
C GLN A 16 13.81 13.34 -1.03
N ILE A 17 12.88 13.95 -0.29
CA ILE A 17 13.22 14.81 0.86
C ILE A 17 13.82 13.98 1.99
N VAL A 18 13.20 12.84 2.33
CA VAL A 18 13.72 11.95 3.38
C VAL A 18 15.12 11.44 3.03
N GLY A 19 15.35 11.02 1.77
CA GLY A 19 16.66 10.53 1.33
C GLY A 19 17.77 11.58 1.28
N SER A 20 17.43 12.89 1.30
CA SER A 20 18.39 14.00 1.23
C SER A 20 18.50 14.81 2.52
N THR A 21 17.65 14.55 3.51
CA THR A 21 17.54 15.33 4.76
C THR A 21 17.89 14.47 5.96
N PRO A 22 19.10 14.58 6.53
CA PRO A 22 19.49 13.83 7.73
C PRO A 22 18.51 14.04 8.89
N GLY A 23 18.06 12.95 9.52
CA GLY A 23 17.13 12.98 10.63
C GLY A 23 15.65 13.08 10.25
N ALA A 24 15.31 13.16 8.96
CA ALA A 24 13.92 13.16 8.51
C ALA A 24 13.25 11.78 8.68
N ILE A 25 11.96 11.79 8.99
CA ILE A 25 11.09 10.62 9.05
C ILE A 25 9.76 10.92 8.36
N SER A 26 9.24 9.96 7.61
CA SER A 26 7.93 10.05 6.96
C SER A 26 7.39 8.65 6.64
N TYR A 27 6.28 8.56 5.91
CA TYR A 27 5.65 7.32 5.48
C TYR A 27 5.47 7.30 3.95
N VAL A 28 5.70 6.14 3.33
CA VAL A 28 5.51 5.91 1.90
C VAL A 28 4.95 4.50 1.67
N ALA A 29 4.33 4.27 0.52
CA ALA A 29 3.97 2.92 0.10
C ALA A 29 5.23 2.06 -0.10
N PHE A 30 5.12 0.74 0.11
CA PHE A 30 6.27 -0.18 0.01
C PHE A 30 6.97 -0.10 -1.35
N SER A 31 6.22 0.12 -2.43
CA SER A 31 6.74 0.26 -3.80
C SER A 31 7.69 1.45 -3.98
N TYR A 32 7.74 2.40 -3.04
CA TYR A 32 8.63 3.56 -3.05
C TYR A 32 9.85 3.40 -2.14
N ILE A 33 9.99 2.26 -1.44
CA ILE A 33 11.20 1.97 -0.66
C ILE A 33 12.28 1.49 -1.63
N ASP A 34 13.41 2.19 -1.66
CA ASP A 34 14.60 1.83 -2.43
C ASP A 34 15.87 2.12 -1.62
N LYS A 35 17.04 2.08 -2.27
CA LYS A 35 18.34 2.27 -1.60
C LYS A 35 18.55 3.69 -1.02
N THR A 36 17.69 4.65 -1.33
CA THR A 36 17.80 6.04 -0.87
C THR A 36 17.11 6.27 0.48
N VAL A 37 16.27 5.34 0.93
CA VAL A 37 15.52 5.46 2.18
C VAL A 37 15.52 4.13 2.96
N GLN A 38 15.41 4.19 4.28
CA GLN A 38 15.37 3.00 5.13
C GLN A 38 13.93 2.65 5.50
N GLY A 39 13.48 1.44 5.16
CA GLY A 39 12.23 0.89 5.70
C GLY A 39 12.37 0.52 7.17
N LEU A 40 11.49 1.01 8.04
CA LEU A 40 11.54 0.78 9.49
C LEU A 40 10.60 -0.34 9.92
N SER A 41 11.02 -1.11 10.93
CA SER A 41 10.11 -2.00 11.65
C SER A 41 9.28 -1.20 12.64
N VAL A 42 8.02 -1.59 12.83
CA VAL A 42 7.10 -0.99 13.82
C VAL A 42 6.70 -2.08 14.79
N ASP A 43 6.86 -1.82 16.10
CA ASP A 43 6.61 -2.81 17.16
C ASP A 43 7.37 -4.15 16.96
N GLY A 44 8.58 -4.08 16.40
CA GLY A 44 9.40 -5.25 16.08
C GLY A 44 8.97 -6.03 14.83
N VAL A 45 7.94 -5.57 14.11
CA VAL A 45 7.45 -6.20 12.88
C VAL A 45 8.03 -5.51 11.66
N ALA A 46 8.70 -6.27 10.79
CA ALA A 46 9.26 -5.76 9.54
C ALA A 46 8.18 -5.50 8.47
N PRO A 47 8.37 -4.49 7.59
CA PRO A 47 7.46 -4.18 6.48
C PRO A 47 7.60 -5.20 5.35
N THR A 48 6.91 -6.33 5.46
CA THR A 48 6.94 -7.41 4.45
C THR A 48 5.55 -7.83 4.03
N ASP A 49 5.41 -8.30 2.79
CA ASP A 49 4.13 -8.81 2.26
C ASP A 49 3.54 -9.91 3.15
N ALA A 50 4.37 -10.82 3.67
CA ALA A 50 3.94 -11.88 4.58
C ALA A 50 3.31 -11.32 5.87
N ASN A 51 3.88 -10.24 6.42
CA ASN A 51 3.33 -9.59 7.62
C ASN A 51 2.06 -8.80 7.30
N VAL A 52 1.92 -8.24 6.10
CA VAL A 52 0.68 -7.60 5.64
C VAL A 52 -0.45 -8.62 5.52
N THR A 53 -0.22 -9.76 4.86
CA THR A 53 -1.28 -10.78 4.62
C THR A 53 -1.90 -11.34 5.90
N THR A 54 -1.17 -11.28 7.03
CA THR A 54 -1.60 -11.77 8.35
C THR A 54 -1.99 -10.67 9.32
N ASN A 55 -1.94 -9.40 8.90
CA ASN A 55 -2.14 -8.22 9.76
C ASN A 55 -1.14 -8.07 10.91
N GLN A 56 0.01 -8.75 10.85
CA GLN A 56 1.12 -8.48 11.77
C GLN A 56 1.69 -7.09 11.50
N TRP A 57 1.89 -6.76 10.21
CA TRP A 57 2.07 -5.38 9.78
C TRP A 57 0.70 -4.75 9.59
N ARG A 58 0.38 -3.70 10.36
CA ARG A 58 -0.97 -3.10 10.43
C ARG A 58 -1.15 -1.88 9.52
N ILE A 59 -0.06 -1.32 8.99
CA ILE A 59 -0.06 -0.10 8.18
C ILE A 59 -0.19 -0.49 6.69
N TRP A 60 -1.42 -0.75 6.28
CA TRP A 60 -1.78 -1.07 4.89
C TRP A 60 -3.20 -0.60 4.61
N SER A 61 -3.58 -0.51 3.34
CA SER A 61 -4.95 -0.20 2.89
C SER A 61 -5.27 -0.97 1.61
N TYR A 62 -6.55 -1.03 1.27
CA TYR A 62 -6.98 -1.54 -0.02
C TYR A 62 -6.78 -0.48 -1.11
N GLU A 63 -6.35 -0.94 -2.29
CA GLU A 63 -6.40 -0.13 -3.50
C GLU A 63 -7.78 -0.28 -4.13
N HIS A 64 -8.52 0.82 -4.24
CA HIS A 64 -9.91 0.81 -4.69
C HIS A 64 -10.07 1.35 -6.10
N MET A 65 -10.89 0.65 -6.90
CA MET A 65 -11.37 1.14 -8.19
C MET A 65 -12.87 1.37 -8.10
N TYR A 66 -13.27 2.52 -7.57
CA TYR A 66 -14.70 2.86 -7.40
C TYR A 66 -15.37 3.23 -8.73
N THR A 67 -16.65 2.88 -8.86
CA THR A 67 -17.51 3.32 -9.96
C THR A 67 -18.78 3.96 -9.43
N LYS A 68 -19.29 4.98 -10.13
CA LYS A 68 -20.59 5.59 -9.79
C LYS A 68 -21.72 4.65 -10.28
N GLY A 69 -22.19 3.81 -9.36
CA GLY A 69 -23.14 2.75 -9.68
C GLY A 69 -22.47 1.54 -10.34
N GLN A 70 -23.29 0.61 -10.85
CA GLN A 70 -22.81 -0.65 -11.42
C GLN A 70 -22.02 -0.42 -12.73
N PRO A 71 -20.77 -0.92 -12.85
CA PRO A 71 -19.97 -0.72 -14.04
C PRO A 71 -20.57 -1.47 -15.23
N LYS A 72 -20.50 -0.86 -16.42
CA LYS A 72 -20.98 -1.42 -17.69
C LYS A 72 -19.89 -1.32 -18.77
N GLY A 73 -20.11 -2.00 -19.88
CA GLY A 73 -19.26 -1.89 -21.08
C GLY A 73 -17.78 -2.09 -20.80
N LEU A 74 -16.96 -1.15 -21.27
CA LEU A 74 -15.51 -1.21 -21.15
C LEU A 74 -15.04 -1.13 -19.70
N THR A 75 -15.67 -0.30 -18.85
CA THR A 75 -15.31 -0.18 -17.44
C THR A 75 -15.42 -1.53 -16.71
N LYS A 76 -16.53 -2.26 -16.92
CA LYS A 76 -16.69 -3.60 -16.33
C LYS A 76 -15.63 -4.59 -16.82
N LYS A 77 -15.31 -4.57 -18.12
CA LYS A 77 -14.27 -5.44 -18.70
C LYS A 77 -12.88 -5.11 -18.15
N PHE A 78 -12.57 -3.83 -17.98
CA PHE A 78 -11.28 -3.40 -17.42
C PHE A 78 -11.13 -3.82 -15.95
N LEU A 79 -12.16 -3.62 -15.12
CA LEU A 79 -12.15 -4.09 -13.73
C LEU A 79 -11.96 -5.62 -13.66
N ALA A 80 -12.66 -6.37 -14.50
CA ALA A 80 -12.50 -7.82 -14.58
C ALA A 80 -11.08 -8.23 -15.03
N TYR A 81 -10.47 -7.48 -15.95
CA TYR A 81 -9.09 -7.69 -16.38
C TYR A 81 -8.09 -7.44 -15.25
N VAL A 82 -8.22 -6.32 -14.52
CA VAL A 82 -7.35 -6.00 -13.36
C VAL A 82 -7.46 -7.06 -12.27
N MET A 83 -8.67 -7.57 -12.02
CA MET A 83 -8.92 -8.63 -11.04
C MET A 83 -8.58 -10.04 -11.55
N SER A 84 -8.18 -10.19 -12.81
CA SER A 84 -7.88 -11.50 -13.38
C SER A 84 -6.67 -12.15 -12.71
N PRO A 85 -6.61 -13.51 -12.65
CA PRO A 85 -5.46 -14.21 -12.10
C PRO A 85 -4.13 -13.83 -12.76
N ALA A 86 -4.15 -13.53 -14.07
CA ALA A 86 -2.96 -13.14 -14.82
C ALA A 86 -2.36 -11.81 -14.30
N ILE A 87 -3.21 -10.84 -13.97
CA ILE A 87 -2.78 -9.54 -13.44
C ILE A 87 -2.44 -9.64 -11.96
N GLN A 88 -3.31 -10.27 -11.16
CA GLN A 88 -3.12 -10.41 -9.71
C GLN A 88 -1.86 -11.23 -9.36
N LYS A 89 -1.53 -12.27 -10.12
CA LYS A 89 -0.36 -13.14 -9.84
C LYS A 89 0.95 -12.65 -10.48
N LYS A 90 0.92 -11.61 -11.33
CA LYS A 90 2.12 -11.14 -12.03
C LYS A 90 2.34 -9.65 -11.83
N LEU A 91 1.48 -8.82 -12.43
CA LEU A 91 1.71 -7.39 -12.51
C LEU A 91 1.60 -6.72 -11.14
N VAL A 92 0.58 -7.08 -10.35
CA VAL A 92 0.36 -6.53 -9.00
C VAL A 92 1.58 -6.74 -8.10
N LEU A 93 2.09 -7.98 -8.07
CA LEU A 93 3.32 -8.31 -7.33
C LEU A 93 4.54 -7.55 -7.86
N LYS A 94 4.72 -7.48 -9.19
CA LYS A 94 5.85 -6.77 -9.80
C LYS A 94 5.85 -5.28 -9.46
N MET A 95 4.68 -4.70 -9.24
CA MET A 95 4.52 -3.29 -8.85
C MET A 95 4.70 -3.06 -7.34
N GLY A 96 4.98 -4.11 -6.55
CA GLY A 96 5.20 -4.01 -5.10
C GLY A 96 3.91 -3.97 -4.27
N TYR A 97 2.79 -4.45 -4.82
CA TYR A 97 1.52 -4.56 -4.11
C TYR A 97 1.26 -6.00 -3.68
N VAL A 98 0.56 -6.15 -2.55
CA VAL A 98 0.08 -7.45 -2.06
C VAL A 98 -1.23 -7.81 -2.78
N PRO A 99 -1.30 -8.93 -3.52
CA PRO A 99 -2.53 -9.34 -4.17
C PRO A 99 -3.61 -9.66 -3.15
N MET A 100 -4.85 -9.24 -3.43
CA MET A 100 -6.02 -9.51 -2.58
C MET A 100 -6.24 -11.00 -2.32
N THR A 101 -5.85 -11.86 -3.27
CA THR A 101 -5.96 -13.31 -3.16
C THR A 101 -4.98 -13.95 -2.18
N GLN A 102 -3.98 -13.20 -1.69
CA GLN A 102 -3.00 -13.66 -0.70
C GLN A 102 -3.33 -13.22 0.73
N MET A 103 -4.26 -12.26 0.89
CA MET A 103 -4.68 -11.80 2.21
C MET A 103 -5.36 -12.94 2.98
N LYS A 104 -5.06 -13.05 4.28
CA LYS A 104 -5.72 -14.00 5.21
C LYS A 104 -6.69 -13.28 6.15
N VAL A 105 -6.79 -11.97 6.01
CA VAL A 105 -7.68 -11.10 6.77
C VAL A 105 -8.41 -10.15 5.83
N VAL A 106 -9.58 -9.70 6.27
CA VAL A 106 -10.30 -8.59 5.67
C VAL A 106 -10.45 -7.46 6.68
N ARG A 107 -10.52 -6.21 6.21
CA ARG A 107 -10.76 -5.03 7.04
C ARG A 107 -11.96 -4.25 6.51
N ASP A 108 -12.91 -3.92 7.39
CA ASP A 108 -14.05 -3.11 6.98
C ASP A 108 -13.74 -1.60 6.99
N ALA A 109 -14.71 -0.78 6.58
CA ALA A 109 -14.58 0.67 6.55
C ALA A 109 -14.40 1.31 7.95
N ASN A 110 -14.78 0.60 9.02
CA ASN A 110 -14.57 1.02 10.40
C ASN A 110 -13.20 0.58 10.94
N GLY A 111 -12.38 -0.08 10.12
CA GLY A 111 -11.07 -0.60 10.50
C GLY A 111 -11.13 -1.94 11.24
N LYS A 112 -12.29 -2.59 11.38
CA LYS A 112 -12.41 -3.88 12.04
C LYS A 112 -11.79 -4.97 11.17
N VAL A 113 -10.84 -5.71 11.74
CA VAL A 113 -10.17 -6.83 11.07
C VAL A 113 -10.83 -8.15 11.44
N SER A 114 -11.13 -8.98 10.44
CA SER A 114 -11.61 -10.36 10.62
C SER A 114 -10.84 -11.32 9.73
N LYS A 115 -10.86 -12.62 10.06
CA LYS A 115 -10.30 -13.64 9.17
C LYS A 115 -11.09 -13.67 7.87
N GLN A 116 -10.37 -13.87 6.77
CA GLN A 116 -10.94 -14.09 5.45
C GLN A 116 -11.39 -15.55 5.29
#